data_AF-Q3JEF0-F1
#
_entry.id   AF-Q3JEF0-F1
#
_cell.length_a   1.000
_cell.length_b   1.000
_cell.length_c   1.000
_cell.angle_alpha   90.00
_cell.angle_beta   90.00
_cell.angle_gamma   90.00
#
_symmetry.space_group_name_H-M   'P 1'
#
loop_
_entity.id
_entity.type
_entity.pdbx_description
1 polymer ?
#
loop_
_entity_poly.entity_id
_entity_poly.type
_entity_poly.pdbx_seq_one_letter_code
_entity_poly.pdbx_strand_id
1 'polypeptide(L)'
;MNITSEQMPTESHTQSISSERLKRGLVGGALTEAIAGIGAVTLTIIGLSGVAPMTMGAIAVIVVGVGLLSEAGTLVAEYPAIISRTRKRFRDKIEFSAGFGAEGLAGTVAIVLGILVLLGAEPLVLLPSAAIVLGAGLVLTSAAISFISSLNLNFLLDGHEDSHEEHIAHVALGTAMGVQVVLGFAVVVLGILALVGFIPSSLTLVAILVASVAALMDGIAVSGRVISASTD
;
A
#
# COMPACT_ATOMS: atom_id res chain seq x y z
N MET A 1 -17.69 -59.49 -19.27
CA MET A 1 -18.15 -58.10 -19.43
C MET A 1 -17.81 -57.38 -18.15
N ASN A 2 -16.65 -56.74 -18.09
CA ASN A 2 -16.14 -56.07 -16.89
C ASN A 2 -15.79 -54.64 -17.30
N ILE A 3 -16.60 -53.68 -16.86
CA ILE A 3 -16.43 -52.26 -17.14
C ILE A 3 -15.63 -51.67 -15.99
N THR A 4 -14.39 -51.31 -16.31
CA THR A 4 -13.47 -50.55 -15.48
C THR A 4 -14.08 -49.21 -15.09
N SER A 5 -14.21 -48.99 -13.79
CA SER A 5 -14.44 -47.68 -13.19
C SER A 5 -13.22 -46.79 -13.44
N GLU A 6 -13.33 -45.86 -14.37
CA GLU A 6 -12.41 -44.74 -14.55
C GLU A 6 -12.40 -43.88 -13.27
N GLN A 7 -11.28 -43.92 -12.55
CA GLN A 7 -10.97 -42.96 -11.50
C GLN A 7 -10.78 -41.58 -12.11
N MET A 8 -11.67 -40.66 -11.75
CA MET A 8 -11.58 -39.24 -12.04
C MET A 8 -10.45 -38.62 -11.18
N PRO A 9 -9.40 -38.00 -11.77
CA PRO A 9 -8.31 -37.42 -11.01
C PRO A 9 -8.61 -35.98 -10.57
N THR A 10 -8.70 -35.80 -9.24
CA THR A 10 -8.09 -34.71 -8.45
C THR A 10 -8.16 -33.25 -8.97
N GLU A 11 -9.24 -32.54 -8.65
CA GLU A 11 -9.28 -31.06 -8.68
C GLU A 11 -8.79 -30.41 -7.36
N SER A 12 -8.75 -31.15 -6.24
CA SER A 12 -8.42 -30.58 -4.92
C SER A 12 -6.94 -30.23 -4.70
N HIS A 13 -6.00 -30.89 -5.39
CA HIS A 13 -4.56 -30.68 -5.19
C HIS A 13 -4.00 -29.44 -5.90
N THR A 14 -4.64 -28.97 -6.98
CA THR A 14 -4.17 -27.80 -7.75
C THR A 14 -4.57 -26.49 -7.06
N GLN A 15 -5.66 -26.47 -6.30
CA GLN A 15 -6.09 -25.28 -5.54
C GLN A 15 -5.23 -24.99 -4.30
N SER A 16 -4.71 -26.01 -3.60
CA SER A 16 -3.93 -25.79 -2.37
C SER A 16 -2.52 -25.24 -2.61
N ILE A 17 -1.89 -25.59 -3.74
CA ILE A 17 -0.53 -25.11 -4.07
C ILE A 17 -0.53 -23.62 -4.45
N SER A 18 -1.58 -23.15 -5.14
CA SER A 18 -1.71 -21.75 -5.53
C SER A 18 -2.02 -20.83 -4.35
N SER A 19 -2.82 -21.30 -3.38
CA SER A 19 -3.14 -20.51 -2.18
C SER A 19 -1.96 -20.38 -1.22
N GLU A 20 -1.12 -21.42 -1.06
CA GLU A 20 0.11 -21.31 -0.26
C GLU A 20 1.12 -20.32 -0.85
N ARG A 21 1.29 -20.31 -2.18
CA ARG A 21 2.19 -19.37 -2.85
C ARG A 21 1.70 -17.92 -2.71
N LEU A 22 0.39 -17.72 -2.79
CA LEU A 22 -0.23 -16.41 -2.59
C LEU A 22 -0.06 -15.91 -1.15
N LYS A 23 -0.36 -16.76 -0.15
CA LYS A 23 -0.14 -16.43 1.27
C LYS A 23 1.32 -16.08 1.55
N ARG A 24 2.28 -16.85 1.02
CA ARG A 24 3.72 -16.56 1.20
C ARG A 24 4.15 -15.26 0.52
N GLY A 25 3.61 -14.95 -0.66
CA GLY A 25 3.89 -13.68 -1.37
C GLY A 25 3.38 -12.47 -0.60
N LEU A 26 2.17 -12.56 -0.05
CA LEU A 26 1.56 -11.49 0.76
C LEU A 26 2.35 -11.23 2.05
N VAL A 27 2.75 -12.29 2.76
CA VAL A 27 3.62 -12.17 3.95
C VAL A 27 4.97 -11.54 3.60
N GLY A 28 5.57 -11.94 2.47
CA GLY A 28 6.85 -11.39 2.02
C GLY A 28 6.78 -9.90 1.70
N GLY A 29 5.71 -9.45 1.05
CA GLY A 29 5.47 -8.04 0.75
C GLY A 29 5.32 -7.20 2.02
N ALA A 30 4.41 -7.61 2.91
CA ALA A 30 4.12 -6.87 4.14
C ALA A 30 5.33 -6.78 5.10
N LEU A 31 6.13 -7.85 5.20
CA LEU A 31 7.38 -7.82 5.97
C LEU A 31 8.40 -6.85 5.37
N THR A 32 8.54 -6.86 4.04
CA THR A 32 9.47 -5.97 3.33
C THR A 32 9.06 -4.51 3.53
N GLU A 33 7.76 -4.23 3.46
CA GLU A 33 7.20 -2.91 3.71
C GLU A 33 7.43 -2.44 5.15
N ALA A 34 7.18 -3.30 6.15
CA ALA A 34 7.42 -2.95 7.55
C ALA A 34 8.90 -2.65 7.82
N ILE A 35 9.82 -3.46 7.26
CA ILE A 35 11.26 -3.21 7.37
C ILE A 35 11.65 -1.90 6.67
N ALA A 36 11.11 -1.65 5.48
CA ALA A 36 11.32 -0.40 4.75
C ALA A 36 10.81 0.80 5.56
N GLY A 37 9.63 0.70 6.17
CA GLY A 37 9.06 1.72 7.05
C GLY A 37 9.97 2.04 8.23
N ILE A 38 10.45 1.03 8.95
CA ILE A 38 11.40 1.22 10.08
C ILE A 38 12.70 1.89 9.60
N GLY A 39 13.25 1.40 8.48
CA GLY A 39 14.47 1.96 7.87
C GLY A 39 14.29 3.43 7.50
N ALA A 40 13.19 3.76 6.82
CA ALA A 40 12.86 5.12 6.43
C ALA A 40 12.64 6.03 7.65
N VAL A 41 11.88 5.59 8.67
CA VAL A 41 11.71 6.32 9.93
C VAL A 41 13.06 6.64 10.55
N THR A 42 13.95 5.65 10.65
CA THR A 42 15.29 5.81 11.24
C THR A 42 16.12 6.82 10.46
N LEU A 43 16.17 6.70 9.13
CA LEU A 43 16.89 7.64 8.25
C LEU A 43 16.35 9.07 8.39
N THR A 44 15.04 9.22 8.48
CA THR A 44 14.41 10.53 8.58
C THR A 44 14.68 11.19 9.93
N ILE A 45 14.71 10.41 11.02
CA ILE A 45 15.11 10.88 12.35
C ILE A 45 16.58 11.32 12.34
N ILE A 46 17.48 10.55 11.72
CA ILE A 46 18.88 10.92 11.55
C ILE A 46 19.00 12.22 10.75
N GLY A 47 18.25 12.37 9.66
CA GLY A 47 18.19 13.62 8.89
C GLY A 47 17.70 14.81 9.72
N LEU A 48 16.67 14.62 10.56
CA LEU A 48 16.11 15.65 11.45
C LEU A 48 17.11 16.10 12.53
N SER A 49 18.01 15.22 12.96
CA SER A 49 19.10 15.57 13.87
C SER A 49 20.17 16.47 13.24
N GLY A 50 20.08 16.76 11.93
CA GLY A 50 21.02 17.61 11.20
C GLY A 50 22.10 16.84 10.45
N VAL A 51 22.13 15.51 10.52
CA VAL A 51 23.12 14.68 9.83
C VAL A 51 22.72 14.53 8.36
N ALA A 52 23.43 15.21 7.47
CA ALA A 52 23.22 15.20 6.02
C ALA A 52 21.72 15.16 5.61
N PRO A 53 20.92 16.18 5.99
CA PRO A 53 19.45 16.12 5.94
C PRO A 53 18.91 15.77 4.55
N MET A 54 19.52 16.33 3.50
CA MET A 54 19.13 16.10 2.12
C MET A 54 19.41 14.65 1.68
N THR A 55 20.59 14.11 2.03
CA THR A 55 20.99 12.74 1.67
C THR A 55 20.15 11.72 2.41
N MET A 56 19.91 11.93 3.71
CA MET A 56 19.07 11.04 4.52
C MET A 56 17.62 11.06 4.04
N GLY A 57 17.08 12.25 3.72
CA GLY A 57 15.75 12.38 3.14
C GLY A 57 15.61 11.67 1.80
N ALA A 58 16.61 11.78 0.92
CA ALA A 58 16.61 11.11 -0.38
C ALA A 58 16.60 9.58 -0.25
N ILE A 59 17.46 9.04 0.63
CA ILE A 59 17.51 7.60 0.88
C ILE A 59 16.19 7.14 1.52
N ALA A 60 15.64 7.89 2.47
CA ALA A 60 14.35 7.58 3.09
C ALA A 60 13.22 7.52 2.06
N VAL A 61 13.14 8.50 1.15
CA VAL A 61 12.15 8.51 0.05
C VAL A 61 12.29 7.28 -0.86
N ILE A 62 13.53 6.88 -1.20
CA ILE A 62 13.76 5.67 -1.99
C ILE A 62 13.28 4.43 -1.23
N VAL A 63 13.62 4.32 0.06
CA VAL A 63 13.24 3.18 0.89
C VAL A 63 11.71 3.08 1.01
N VAL A 64 11.02 4.21 1.25
CA VAL A 64 9.54 4.26 1.23
C VAL A 64 9.01 3.81 -0.13
N GLY A 65 9.56 4.34 -1.22
CA GLY A 65 9.12 3.97 -2.56
C GLY A 65 9.30 2.48 -2.89
N VAL A 66 10.39 1.85 -2.42
CA VAL A 66 10.61 0.41 -2.53
C VAL A 66 9.60 -0.38 -1.68
N GLY A 67 9.25 0.11 -0.50
CA GLY A 67 8.19 -0.46 0.33
C GLY A 67 6.85 -0.47 -0.41
N LEU A 68 6.42 0.67 -0.94
CA LEU A 68 5.17 0.81 -1.69
C LEU A 68 5.13 -0.05 -2.96
N LEU A 69 6.26 -0.21 -3.66
CA LEU A 69 6.34 -1.11 -4.81
C LEU A 69 6.22 -2.59 -4.42
N SER A 70 6.78 -2.95 -3.27
CA SER A 70 6.70 -4.33 -2.75
C SER A 70 5.27 -4.69 -2.40
N GLU A 71 4.53 -3.74 -1.82
CA GLU A 71 3.10 -3.89 -1.52
C GLU A 71 2.26 -3.96 -2.80
N ALA A 72 2.42 -2.98 -3.71
CA ALA A 72 1.68 -2.91 -4.97
C ALA A 72 1.81 -4.19 -5.80
N GLY A 73 2.98 -4.84 -5.78
CA GLY A 73 3.21 -6.11 -6.49
C GLY A 73 2.39 -7.28 -5.95
N THR A 74 2.05 -7.31 -4.66
CA THR A 74 1.28 -8.41 -4.07
C THR A 74 -0.21 -8.33 -4.41
N LEU A 75 -0.79 -7.12 -4.48
CA LEU A 75 -2.18 -6.94 -4.89
C LEU A 75 -2.43 -7.44 -6.33
N VAL A 76 -1.46 -7.29 -7.25
CA VAL A 76 -1.60 -7.75 -8.64
C VAL A 76 -1.83 -9.26 -8.74
N ALA A 77 -1.25 -10.03 -7.82
CA ALA A 77 -1.38 -11.49 -7.82
C ALA A 77 -2.78 -11.95 -7.39
N GLU A 78 -3.55 -11.10 -6.72
CA GLU A 78 -4.85 -11.43 -6.13
C GLU A 78 -6.04 -11.11 -7.05
N TYR A 79 -5.91 -10.12 -7.93
CA TYR A 79 -6.97 -9.67 -8.85
C TYR A 79 -7.35 -10.56 -10.07
N PRO A 80 -6.58 -11.60 -10.51
CA PRO A 80 -6.99 -12.43 -11.64
C PRO A 80 -8.34 -13.13 -11.44
N ALA A 81 -8.70 -13.44 -10.18
CA ALA A 81 -9.95 -14.14 -9.86
C ALA A 81 -11.19 -13.27 -10.09
N ILE A 82 -11.11 -11.95 -9.85
CA ILE A 82 -12.26 -11.03 -9.88
C ILE A 82 -12.50 -10.48 -11.29
N ILE A 83 -11.44 -10.15 -12.02
CA ILE A 83 -11.52 -9.60 -13.40
C ILE A 83 -12.04 -10.62 -14.42
N SER A 84 -11.89 -11.93 -14.14
CA SER A 84 -12.40 -12.99 -15.01
C SER A 84 -13.94 -12.97 -15.19
N ARG A 85 -14.68 -12.23 -14.35
CA ARG A 85 -16.16 -12.13 -14.41
C ARG A 85 -16.72 -10.84 -15.03
N THR A 86 -15.89 -9.82 -15.30
CA THR A 86 -16.38 -8.50 -15.74
C THR A 86 -15.98 -8.14 -17.17
N ARG A 87 -16.92 -8.36 -18.11
CA ARG A 87 -17.14 -7.74 -19.44
C ARG A 87 -15.92 -7.34 -20.32
N LYS A 88 -15.85 -7.97 -21.49
CA LYS A 88 -14.96 -7.76 -22.66
C LYS A 88 -14.76 -6.32 -23.22
N ARG A 89 -15.36 -5.26 -22.67
CA ARG A 89 -15.41 -3.93 -23.32
C ARG A 89 -14.41 -2.88 -22.79
N PHE A 90 -13.63 -3.21 -21.75
CA PHE A 90 -12.66 -2.29 -21.14
C PHE A 90 -11.21 -2.83 -21.09
N ARG A 91 -10.88 -3.89 -21.85
CA ARG A 91 -9.55 -4.55 -21.79
C ARG A 91 -8.37 -3.62 -22.12
N ASP A 92 -8.46 -2.79 -23.15
CA ASP A 92 -7.28 -2.09 -23.68
C ASP A 92 -6.80 -0.90 -22.82
N LYS A 93 -7.62 -0.38 -21.88
CA LYS A 93 -7.21 0.67 -20.92
C LYS A 93 -7.02 0.16 -19.49
N ILE A 94 -7.58 -1.00 -19.17
CA ILE A 94 -7.45 -1.61 -17.83
C ILE A 94 -6.17 -2.45 -17.74
N GLU A 95 -5.61 -2.96 -18.83
CA GLU A 95 -4.40 -3.80 -18.80
C GLU A 95 -3.14 -3.11 -18.22
N PHE A 96 -3.02 -1.77 -18.31
CA PHE A 96 -1.92 -1.03 -17.66
C PHE A 96 -2.23 -0.57 -16.22
N SER A 97 -3.51 -0.54 -15.83
CA SER A 97 -4.01 -0.07 -14.52
C SER A 97 -4.42 -1.21 -13.59
N ALA A 98 -4.57 -2.44 -14.08
CA ALA A 98 -5.10 -3.58 -13.32
C ALA A 98 -4.12 -4.14 -12.26
N GLY A 99 -2.89 -3.65 -12.20
CA GLY A 99 -1.90 -4.08 -11.20
C GLY A 99 -1.13 -2.95 -10.53
N PHE A 100 -0.92 -1.82 -11.20
CA PHE A 100 -0.25 -0.68 -10.57
C PHE A 100 -1.28 0.28 -9.95
N GLY A 101 -1.52 0.11 -8.65
CA GLY A 101 -2.30 1.05 -7.84
C GLY A 101 -1.63 2.42 -7.71
N ALA A 102 -2.31 3.37 -7.06
CA ALA A 102 -1.78 4.70 -6.80
C ALA A 102 -0.44 4.66 -6.02
N GLU A 103 -0.30 3.70 -5.10
CA GLU A 103 0.96 3.40 -4.40
C GLU A 103 2.10 2.99 -5.31
N GLY A 104 1.86 2.10 -6.28
CA GLY A 104 2.90 1.66 -7.18
C GLY A 104 3.45 2.80 -8.03
N LEU A 105 2.55 3.69 -8.49
CA LEU A 105 2.94 4.91 -9.20
C LEU A 105 3.67 5.90 -8.29
N ALA A 106 3.14 6.15 -7.09
CA ALA A 106 3.77 7.03 -6.11
C ALA A 106 5.16 6.54 -5.70
N GLY A 107 5.32 5.23 -5.48
CA GLY A 107 6.58 4.58 -5.15
C GLY A 107 7.61 4.66 -6.28
N THR A 108 7.18 4.41 -7.53
CA THR A 108 8.06 4.56 -8.71
C THR A 108 8.56 6.00 -8.84
N VAL A 109 7.66 6.98 -8.74
CA VAL A 109 8.02 8.41 -8.83
C VAL A 109 8.90 8.82 -7.65
N ALA A 110 8.60 8.36 -6.44
CA ALA A 110 9.42 8.61 -5.24
C ALA A 110 10.86 8.09 -5.42
N ILE A 111 11.04 6.87 -5.94
CA ILE A 111 12.36 6.30 -6.22
C ILE A 111 13.12 7.18 -7.22
N VAL A 112 12.48 7.56 -8.34
CA VAL A 112 13.11 8.42 -9.36
C VAL A 112 13.52 9.77 -8.76
N LEU A 113 12.64 10.42 -8.01
CA LEU A 113 12.94 11.71 -7.37
C LEU A 113 14.04 11.58 -6.33
N GLY A 114 14.05 10.53 -5.51
CA GLY A 114 15.10 10.27 -4.54
C GLY A 114 16.46 10.04 -5.21
N ILE A 115 16.51 9.28 -6.30
CA ILE A 115 17.74 9.08 -7.08
C ILE A 115 18.24 10.42 -7.65
N LEU A 116 17.35 11.24 -8.23
CA LEU A 116 17.73 12.55 -8.77
C LEU A 116 18.30 13.47 -7.68
N VAL A 117 17.75 13.44 -6.46
CA VAL A 117 18.30 14.18 -5.32
C VAL A 117 19.70 13.70 -4.96
N LEU A 118 19.94 12.38 -4.96
CA LEU A 118 21.27 11.81 -4.70
C LEU A 118 22.28 12.18 -5.80
N LEU A 119 21.81 12.40 -7.03
CA LEU A 119 22.63 12.93 -8.13
C LEU A 119 22.88 14.44 -8.03
N GLY A 120 22.35 15.12 -7.00
CA GLY A 120 22.54 16.54 -6.76
C GLY A 120 21.56 17.45 -7.49
N ALA A 121 20.47 16.91 -8.04
CA ALA A 121 19.44 17.74 -8.67
C ALA A 121 18.55 18.41 -7.62
N GLU A 122 18.66 19.75 -7.52
CA GLU A 122 17.84 20.67 -6.72
C GLU A 122 17.07 20.02 -5.54
N PRO A 123 17.78 19.56 -4.48
CA PRO A 123 17.16 18.79 -3.39
C PRO A 123 16.00 19.53 -2.70
N LEU A 124 16.08 20.86 -2.67
CA LEU A 124 15.10 21.74 -2.06
C LEU A 124 13.74 21.75 -2.78
N VAL A 125 13.70 21.33 -4.05
CA VAL A 125 12.46 21.22 -4.83
C VAL A 125 12.04 19.77 -4.95
N LEU A 126 12.98 18.87 -5.22
CA LEU A 126 12.67 17.47 -5.53
C LEU A 126 12.17 16.68 -4.30
N LEU A 127 12.78 16.87 -3.12
CA LEU A 127 12.34 16.14 -1.92
C LEU A 127 10.93 16.52 -1.46
N PRO A 128 10.54 17.80 -1.34
CA PRO A 128 9.17 18.13 -0.99
C PRO A 128 8.17 17.77 -2.10
N SER A 129 8.59 17.80 -3.38
CA SER A 129 7.76 17.23 -4.47
C SER A 129 7.54 15.73 -4.29
N ALA A 130 8.57 14.97 -3.89
CA ALA A 130 8.44 13.55 -3.58
C ALA A 130 7.52 13.29 -2.39
N ALA A 131 7.62 14.11 -1.34
CA ALA A 131 6.70 14.05 -0.20
C ALA A 131 5.24 14.27 -0.64
N ILE A 132 4.96 15.26 -1.50
CA ILE A 132 3.61 15.49 -2.04
C ILE A 132 3.12 14.27 -2.82
N VAL A 133 3.95 13.67 -3.66
CA VAL A 133 3.59 12.48 -4.43
C VAL A 133 3.29 11.29 -3.51
N LEU A 134 4.10 11.06 -2.48
CA LEU A 134 3.86 10.02 -1.47
C LEU A 134 2.53 10.27 -0.73
N GLY A 135 2.30 11.50 -0.27
CA GLY A 135 1.05 11.88 0.40
C GLY A 135 -0.17 11.72 -0.50
N ALA A 136 -0.07 12.12 -1.78
CA ALA A 136 -1.13 11.92 -2.77
C ALA A 136 -1.40 10.43 -3.01
N GLY A 137 -0.35 9.60 -3.09
CA GLY A 137 -0.46 8.15 -3.16
C GLY A 137 -1.28 7.58 -2.00
N LEU A 138 -0.92 7.93 -0.76
CA LEU A 138 -1.64 7.50 0.45
C LEU A 138 -3.13 7.89 0.45
N VAL A 139 -3.45 9.13 0.05
CA VAL A 139 -4.85 9.58 -0.05
C VAL A 139 -5.61 8.80 -1.10
N LEU A 140 -5.02 8.60 -2.29
CA LEU A 140 -5.68 7.91 -3.39
C LEU A 140 -5.90 6.42 -3.10
N THR A 141 -4.94 5.73 -2.50
CA THR A 141 -5.13 4.32 -2.13
C THR A 141 -6.21 4.18 -1.06
N SER A 142 -6.19 5.01 -0.02
CA SER A 142 -7.21 4.94 1.04
C SER A 142 -8.63 5.23 0.50
N ALA A 143 -8.75 6.16 -0.46
CA ALA A 143 -10.01 6.40 -1.16
C ALA A 143 -10.46 5.18 -2.02
N ALA A 144 -9.52 4.49 -2.66
CA ALA A 144 -9.82 3.28 -3.44
C ALA A 144 -10.29 2.11 -2.55
N ILE A 145 -9.62 1.89 -1.42
CA ILE A 145 -9.98 0.83 -0.45
C ILE A 145 -11.36 1.09 0.16
N SER A 146 -11.65 2.33 0.56
CA SER A 146 -12.96 2.69 1.13
C SER A 146 -14.10 2.52 0.12
N PHE A 147 -13.87 2.87 -1.15
CA PHE A 147 -14.84 2.65 -2.22
C PHE A 147 -15.16 1.16 -2.38
N ILE A 148 -14.14 0.29 -2.44
CA ILE A 148 -14.35 -1.17 -2.57
C ILE A 148 -15.09 -1.73 -1.35
N SER A 149 -14.73 -1.29 -0.14
CA SER A 149 -15.39 -1.72 1.10
C SER A 149 -16.89 -1.40 1.09
N SER A 150 -17.27 -0.20 0.63
CA SER A 150 -18.68 0.20 0.51
C SER A 150 -19.47 -0.64 -0.51
N LEU A 151 -18.82 -1.12 -1.57
CA LEU A 151 -19.47 -1.97 -2.58
C LEU A 151 -19.68 -3.40 -2.08
N ASN A 152 -18.75 -3.94 -1.29
CA ASN A 152 -18.86 -5.30 -0.75
C ASN A 152 -19.95 -5.39 0.34
N LEU A 153 -20.10 -4.36 1.17
CA LEU A 153 -21.15 -4.29 2.19
C LEU A 153 -22.56 -4.27 1.58
N ASN A 154 -22.77 -3.52 0.50
CA ASN A 154 -24.08 -3.50 -0.19
C ASN A 154 -24.43 -4.85 -0.82
N PHE A 155 -23.44 -5.68 -1.19
CA PHE A 155 -23.69 -6.99 -1.77
C PHE A 155 -23.98 -8.07 -0.71
N LEU A 156 -23.42 -7.92 0.50
CA LEU A 156 -23.68 -8.83 1.62
C LEU A 156 -25.01 -8.53 2.33
N LEU A 157 -25.46 -7.27 2.33
CA LEU A 157 -26.72 -6.84 2.95
C LEU A 157 -27.96 -7.06 2.07
N ASP A 158 -27.79 -7.49 0.81
CA ASP A 158 -28.91 -7.89 -0.07
C ASP A 158 -29.40 -9.32 0.24
N GLY A 159 -28.86 -9.95 1.30
CA GLY A 159 -29.25 -11.26 1.79
C GLY A 159 -29.28 -11.34 3.31
N HIS A 160 -30.49 -11.23 3.87
CA HIS A 160 -30.92 -11.57 5.24
C HIS A 160 -31.03 -10.42 6.26
N GLU A 161 -32.29 -10.26 6.68
CA GLU A 161 -32.80 -9.47 7.79
C GLU A 161 -32.22 -9.93 9.14
N ASP A 162 -32.00 -8.92 10.00
CA ASP A 162 -32.01 -8.94 11.47
C ASP A 162 -31.02 -9.84 12.23
N SER A 163 -29.93 -9.23 12.70
CA SER A 163 -29.22 -9.65 13.91
C SER A 163 -28.57 -8.44 14.61
N HIS A 164 -29.16 -8.02 15.73
CA HIS A 164 -28.85 -6.82 16.51
C HIS A 164 -27.49 -6.85 17.27
N GLU A 165 -26.65 -7.86 17.04
CA GLU A 165 -25.34 -8.04 17.70
C GLU A 165 -24.13 -7.70 16.80
N GLU A 166 -24.34 -7.52 15.49
CA GLU A 166 -23.26 -7.29 14.51
C GLU A 166 -22.74 -5.83 14.47
N HIS A 167 -23.40 -4.92 15.21
CA HIS A 167 -23.10 -3.48 15.19
C HIS A 167 -21.78 -3.08 15.87
N ILE A 168 -21.20 -3.94 16.72
CA ILE A 168 -20.02 -3.58 17.54
C ILE A 168 -18.70 -3.88 16.79
N ALA A 169 -18.68 -4.83 15.85
CA ALA A 169 -17.51 -5.13 15.01
C ALA A 169 -17.32 -4.12 13.87
N HIS A 170 -18.39 -3.45 13.43
CA HIS A 170 -18.36 -2.52 12.29
C HIS A 170 -17.72 -1.15 12.61
N VAL A 171 -17.76 -0.72 13.87
CA VAL A 171 -17.19 0.59 14.28
C VAL A 171 -15.66 0.58 14.27
N ALA A 172 -15.02 -0.58 14.42
CA ALA A 172 -13.56 -0.70 14.39
C ALA A 172 -12.95 -0.62 12.97
N LEU A 173 -13.70 -1.02 11.94
CA LEU A 173 -13.21 -0.98 10.55
C LEU A 173 -13.34 0.41 9.91
N GLY A 174 -14.30 1.23 10.37
CA GLY A 174 -14.48 2.61 9.88
C GLY A 174 -13.44 3.62 10.37
N THR A 175 -12.81 3.39 11.53
CA THR A 175 -11.87 4.35 12.14
C THR A 175 -10.46 4.28 11.58
N ALA A 176 -10.00 3.11 11.13
CA ALA A 176 -8.65 2.92 10.59
C ALA A 176 -8.44 3.62 9.23
N MET A 177 -9.47 3.61 8.36
CA MET A 177 -9.39 4.25 7.03
C MET A 177 -9.26 5.77 7.10
N GLY A 178 -9.81 6.42 8.13
CA GLY A 178 -9.72 7.87 8.28
C GLY A 178 -8.30 8.37 8.58
N VAL A 179 -7.49 7.57 9.29
CA VAL A 179 -6.15 7.99 9.72
C VAL A 179 -5.21 8.12 8.52
N GLN A 180 -5.21 7.17 7.59
CA GLN A 180 -4.31 7.20 6.43
C GLN A 180 -4.60 8.37 5.49
N VAL A 181 -5.87 8.73 5.29
CA VAL A 181 -6.26 9.95 4.55
C VAL A 181 -5.73 11.19 5.25
N VAL A 182 -5.88 11.29 6.57
CA VAL A 182 -5.39 12.44 7.35
C VAL A 182 -3.86 12.54 7.29
N LEU A 183 -3.15 11.42 7.43
CA LEU A 183 -1.69 11.37 7.29
C LEU A 183 -1.28 11.81 5.87
N GLY A 184 -1.95 11.30 4.83
CA GLY A 184 -1.70 11.69 3.45
C GLY A 184 -1.89 13.19 3.21
N PHE A 185 -2.98 13.78 3.70
CA PHE A 185 -3.18 15.24 3.64
C PHE A 185 -2.13 16.02 4.42
N ALA A 186 -1.76 15.57 5.62
CA ALA A 186 -0.71 16.22 6.41
C ALA A 186 0.62 16.22 5.65
N VAL A 187 0.99 15.10 5.03
CA VAL A 187 2.20 14.98 4.20
C VAL A 187 2.15 15.94 3.01
N VAL A 188 1.03 16.00 2.29
CA VAL A 188 0.84 16.93 1.15
C VAL A 188 0.98 18.38 1.60
N VAL A 189 0.33 18.78 2.69
CA VAL A 189 0.40 20.14 3.22
C VAL A 189 1.82 20.50 3.65
N LEU A 190 2.52 19.61 4.37
CA LEU A 190 3.91 19.83 4.77
C LEU A 190 4.85 19.94 3.57
N GLY A 191 4.65 19.12 2.53
CA GLY A 191 5.40 19.21 1.28
C GLY A 191 5.16 20.52 0.54
N ILE A 192 3.91 21.00 0.48
CA ILE A 192 3.58 22.30 -0.12
C ILE A 192 4.25 23.44 0.67
N LEU A 193 4.16 23.44 2.00
CA LEU A 193 4.81 24.46 2.84
C LEU A 193 6.33 24.47 2.67
N ALA A 194 6.94 23.29 2.55
CA ALA A 194 8.35 23.16 2.25
C ALA A 194 8.71 23.72 0.86
N LEU A 195 7.91 23.44 -0.18
CA LEU A 195 8.11 23.99 -1.52
C LEU A 195 8.00 25.52 -1.57
N VAL A 196 7.11 26.11 -0.77
CA VAL A 196 6.98 27.56 -0.64
C VAL A 196 8.19 28.19 0.06
N GLY A 197 9.05 27.38 0.68
CA GLY A 197 10.30 27.83 1.32
C GLY A 197 10.17 28.09 2.82
N PHE A 198 9.09 27.65 3.47
CA PHE A 198 8.97 27.74 4.92
C PHE A 198 9.80 26.63 5.58
N ILE A 199 10.99 26.93 6.09
CA ILE A 199 11.91 25.98 6.76
C ILE A 199 11.98 24.63 5.99
N PRO A 200 12.39 24.65 4.71
CA PRO A 200 12.14 23.57 3.76
C PRO A 200 12.74 22.24 4.20
N SER A 201 13.95 22.25 4.77
CA SER A 201 14.65 21.06 5.22
C SER A 201 13.88 20.28 6.28
N SER A 202 13.44 20.98 7.33
CA SER A 202 12.77 20.36 8.47
C SER A 202 11.37 19.89 8.10
N LEU A 203 10.59 20.71 7.39
CA LEU A 203 9.24 20.33 6.99
C LEU A 203 9.22 19.16 6.02
N THR A 204 10.17 19.10 5.08
CA THR A 204 10.28 17.97 4.15
C THR A 204 10.58 16.68 4.89
N LEU A 205 11.52 16.71 5.84
CA LEU A 205 11.83 15.53 6.64
C LEU A 205 10.67 15.13 7.55
N VAL A 206 9.95 16.08 8.15
CA VAL A 206 8.73 15.74 8.90
C VAL A 206 7.67 15.13 7.99
N ALA A 207 7.50 15.63 6.76
CA ALA A 207 6.57 15.05 5.78
C ALA A 207 6.96 13.61 5.43
N ILE A 208 8.24 13.35 5.15
CA ILE A 208 8.75 12.00 4.84
C ILE A 208 8.60 11.08 6.06
N LEU A 209 8.79 11.59 7.28
CA LEU A 209 8.62 10.82 8.51
C LEU A 209 7.16 10.38 8.68
N VAL A 210 6.21 11.30 8.48
CA VAL A 210 4.78 10.99 8.54
C VAL A 210 4.40 9.96 7.48
N ALA A 211 4.91 10.09 6.24
CA ALA A 211 4.69 9.10 5.19
C ALA A 211 5.29 7.71 5.54
N SER A 212 6.48 7.70 6.15
CA SER A 212 7.15 6.45 6.57
C SER A 212 6.39 5.75 7.70
N VAL A 213 5.82 6.50 8.64
CA VAL A 213 4.96 5.96 9.69
C VAL A 213 3.67 5.39 9.08
N ALA A 214 3.08 6.06 8.09
CA ALA A 214 1.90 5.55 7.40
C ALA A 214 2.18 4.19 6.73
N ALA A 215 3.26 4.08 5.95
CA ALA A 215 3.67 2.82 5.33
C ALA A 215 4.01 1.73 6.37
N LEU A 216 4.67 2.11 7.48
CA LEU A 216 4.93 1.15 8.56
C LEU A 216 3.63 0.60 9.16
N MET A 217 2.62 1.45 9.36
CA MET A 217 1.33 1.02 9.88
C MET A 217 0.61 0.07 8.94
N ASP A 218 0.67 0.28 7.63
CA ASP A 218 0.06 -0.61 6.63
C ASP A 218 0.73 -2.00 6.64
N GLY A 219 2.06 -2.03 6.55
CA GLY A 219 2.83 -3.29 6.62
C GLY A 219 2.57 -4.09 7.90
N ILE A 220 2.41 -3.42 9.05
CA ILE A 220 2.06 -4.08 10.32
C ILE A 220 0.61 -4.60 10.29
N ALA A 221 -0.34 -3.81 9.78
CA ALA A 221 -1.75 -4.19 9.72
C ALA A 221 -1.96 -5.42 8.83
N VAL A 222 -1.31 -5.48 7.67
CA VAL A 222 -1.36 -6.63 6.76
C VAL A 222 -0.72 -7.85 7.41
N SER A 223 0.48 -7.69 8.00
CA SER A 223 1.19 -8.79 8.69
C SER A 223 0.36 -9.41 9.81
N GLY A 224 -0.34 -8.58 10.60
CA GLY A 224 -1.19 -9.05 11.70
C GLY A 224 -2.35 -9.93 11.24
N ARG A 225 -3.02 -9.55 10.13
CA ARG A 225 -4.14 -10.33 9.55
C ARG A 225 -3.69 -11.69 9.04
N VAL A 226 -2.50 -11.76 8.42
CA VAL A 226 -2.02 -13.03 7.89
C VAL A 226 -1.63 -14.00 9.00
N ILE A 227 -1.02 -13.48 10.08
CA ILE A 227 -0.69 -14.31 11.25
C ILE A 227 -1.98 -14.84 11.89
N SER A 228 -2.99 -14.00 12.12
CA SER A 228 -4.25 -14.46 12.73
C SER A 228 -4.91 -15.56 11.88
N ALA A 229 -4.96 -15.38 10.55
CA ALA A 229 -5.53 -16.35 9.61
C ALA A 229 -4.72 -17.65 9.44
N SER A 230 -3.56 -17.79 10.08
CA SER A 230 -2.76 -19.02 10.10
C SER A 230 -2.92 -19.84 11.39
N THR A 231 -3.54 -19.24 12.42
CA THR A 231 -3.77 -19.85 13.74
C THR A 231 -5.17 -20.43 13.90
N ASP A 232 -6.08 -20.19 12.96
CA ASP A 232 -7.41 -20.80 12.84
C ASP A 232 -7.40 -21.97 11.84
#